data_AF-A0A357WXW5-F1
#
_entry.id   AF-A0A357WXW5-F1
#
_cell.length_a   1.000
_cell.length_b   1.000
_cell.length_c   1.000
_cell.angle_alpha   90.00
_cell.angle_beta   90.00
_cell.angle_gamma   90.00
#
_symmetry.space_group_name_H-M   'P 1'
#
loop_
_entity.id
_entity.type
_entity.pdbx_description
1 polymer ?
#
loop_
_entity_poly.entity_id
_entity_poly.type
_entity_poly.pdbx_seq_one_letter_code
_entity_poly.pdbx_strand_id
1 'polypeptide(L)'
;CLALRTIYRKDEDMPHALWANYELRKALNEEIKRPDLSPTEVKKMLKSYWQTFLFAAPYDFHSYLLYMEKDREREKQFYRPRMRVLRPIVQDLQDLADGKITVYGLSMPPGSGKAQPLYSKVLTPTGFKDMGDIHVGDQIISGSGKYCHVIGVFPQGVKDVYRVVFNDGTSTECCKEHIWHVQTRDDRRKSRFGENGRYRDVQLQDMMKNLHVENGHRLNYSVDYVKPVEFIGRKFPLHPYIMGVLLGDGSLSGGNLSFVSADSEIVEKVSELLPDGDILDHKCRMTYRIKKSDDKRDCRGFMTKTKTQQALERYGLIGSKSESKSIP
;
A
#
# COMPACT_ATOMS: atom_id res chain seq x y z
N CYS A 1 38.85 -30.22 -22.97
CA CYS A 1 37.89 -29.36 -23.69
C CYS A 1 38.42 -28.83 -25.04
N LEU A 2 39.70 -28.50 -25.20
CA LEU A 2 40.27 -28.17 -26.54
C LEU A 2 40.19 -29.34 -27.52
N ALA A 3 40.48 -30.57 -27.07
CA ALA A 3 40.45 -31.77 -27.91
C ALA A 3 39.07 -32.06 -28.56
N LEU A 4 37.97 -31.75 -27.86
CA LEU A 4 36.62 -31.91 -28.41
C LEU A 4 36.31 -30.86 -29.48
N ARG A 5 36.77 -29.61 -29.30
CA ARG A 5 36.61 -28.54 -30.31
C ARG A 5 37.36 -28.81 -31.61
N THR A 6 38.44 -29.60 -31.55
CA THR A 6 39.20 -30.00 -32.73
C THR A 6 38.58 -31.18 -33.49
N ILE A 7 37.75 -31.99 -32.83
CA ILE A 7 37.11 -33.16 -33.46
C ILE A 7 35.81 -32.76 -34.18
N TYR A 8 35.03 -31.84 -33.61
CA TYR A 8 33.77 -31.39 -34.20
C TYR A 8 33.97 -30.03 -34.91
N ARG A 9 33.62 -29.95 -36.20
CA ARG A 9 33.63 -28.69 -36.94
C ARG A 9 32.59 -27.73 -36.34
N LYS A 10 32.94 -26.45 -36.26
CA LYS A 10 32.30 -25.41 -35.44
C LYS A 10 30.76 -25.39 -35.43
N ASP A 11 30.11 -25.76 -36.53
CA ASP A 11 28.65 -25.60 -36.68
C ASP A 11 27.90 -26.89 -37.08
N GLU A 12 28.60 -27.97 -37.47
CA GLU A 12 27.93 -29.15 -38.05
C GLU A 12 27.51 -30.21 -37.01
N ASP A 13 28.06 -30.18 -35.79
CA ASP A 13 27.76 -31.23 -34.79
C ASP A 13 27.88 -30.77 -33.32
N MET A 14 27.52 -29.51 -33.04
CA MET A 14 27.53 -28.97 -31.68
C MET A 14 26.62 -29.70 -30.67
N PRO A 15 25.42 -30.20 -31.04
CA PRO A 15 24.60 -31.00 -30.14
C PRO A 15 25.32 -32.26 -29.63
N HIS A 16 26.03 -32.97 -30.51
CA HIS A 16 26.80 -34.16 -30.13
C HIS A 16 28.02 -33.79 -29.26
N ALA A 17 28.70 -32.68 -29.57
CA ALA A 17 29.80 -32.19 -28.73
C ALA A 17 29.34 -31.81 -27.31
N LEU A 18 28.15 -31.20 -27.18
CA LEU A 18 27.55 -30.89 -25.88
C LEU A 18 27.14 -32.16 -25.11
N TRP A 19 26.56 -33.15 -25.80
CA TRP A 19 26.23 -34.46 -25.22
C TRP A 19 27.49 -35.18 -24.72
N ALA A 20 28.54 -35.29 -25.54
CA ALA A 20 29.80 -35.94 -25.15
C ALA A 20 30.45 -35.22 -23.96
N ASN A 21 30.39 -33.88 -23.93
CA ASN A 21 30.87 -33.09 -22.80
C ASN A 21 30.04 -33.31 -21.52
N TYR A 22 28.72 -33.52 -21.64
CA TYR A 22 27.86 -33.88 -20.51
C TYR A 22 28.18 -35.28 -19.96
N GLU A 23 28.35 -36.29 -20.81
CA GLU A 23 28.75 -37.63 -20.37
C GLU A 23 30.13 -37.62 -19.70
N LEU A 24 31.09 -36.86 -20.24
CA LEU A 24 32.39 -36.66 -19.59
C LEU A 24 32.24 -36.01 -18.20
N ARG A 25 31.38 -34.99 -18.08
CA ARG A 25 31.10 -34.33 -16.79
C ARG A 25 30.53 -35.32 -15.78
N LYS A 26 29.60 -36.17 -16.20
CA LYS A 26 28.98 -37.20 -15.36
C LYS A 26 30.01 -38.24 -14.89
N ALA A 27 30.85 -38.75 -15.81
CA ALA A 27 31.92 -39.67 -15.48
C ALA A 27 32.93 -39.05 -14.49
N LEU A 28 33.36 -37.81 -14.73
CA LEU A 28 34.24 -37.09 -13.81
C LEU A 28 33.61 -36.90 -12.43
N ASN A 29 32.31 -36.62 -12.36
CA ASN A 29 31.61 -36.43 -11.09
C ASN A 29 31.51 -37.71 -10.25
N GLU A 30 31.33 -38.87 -10.87
CA GLU A 30 31.37 -40.15 -10.16
C GLU A 30 32.79 -40.50 -9.73
N GLU A 31 33.77 -40.27 -10.61
CA GLU A 31 35.17 -40.55 -10.32
C GLU A 31 35.69 -39.73 -9.13
N ILE A 32 35.36 -38.43 -9.05
CA ILE A 32 35.77 -37.54 -7.95
C ILE A 32 35.25 -38.00 -6.57
N LYS A 33 34.15 -38.76 -6.51
CA LYS A 33 33.59 -39.26 -5.24
C LYS A 33 34.35 -40.45 -4.67
N ARG A 34 35.31 -41.02 -5.42
CA ARG A 34 36.10 -42.16 -4.97
C ARG A 34 36.92 -41.81 -3.72
N PRO A 35 36.87 -42.64 -2.66
CA PRO A 35 37.54 -42.35 -1.39
C PRO A 35 39.06 -42.52 -1.44
N ASP A 36 39.60 -43.20 -2.45
CA ASP A 36 41.02 -43.56 -2.59
C ASP A 36 41.86 -42.55 -3.38
N LEU A 37 41.30 -41.41 -3.76
CA LEU A 37 41.99 -40.39 -4.55
C LEU A 37 42.90 -39.49 -3.69
N SER A 38 44.10 -39.22 -4.19
CA SER A 38 44.98 -38.22 -3.57
C SER A 38 44.45 -36.79 -3.78
N PRO A 39 44.78 -35.84 -2.89
CA PRO A 39 44.36 -34.44 -3.04
C PRO A 39 44.77 -33.80 -4.39
N THR A 40 45.90 -34.22 -4.94
CA THR A 40 46.42 -33.74 -6.23
C THR A 40 45.56 -34.25 -7.40
N GLU A 41 45.15 -35.52 -7.35
CA GLU A 41 44.24 -36.11 -8.34
C GLU A 41 42.87 -35.46 -8.29
N VAL A 42 42.31 -35.27 -7.09
CA VAL A 42 41.04 -34.56 -6.89
C VAL A 42 41.10 -33.16 -7.49
N LYS A 43 42.17 -32.39 -7.24
CA LYS A 43 42.33 -31.04 -7.81
C LYS A 43 42.40 -31.06 -9.34
N LYS A 44 43.13 -32.01 -9.92
CA LYS A 44 43.23 -32.18 -11.39
C LYS A 44 41.88 -32.55 -12.00
N MET A 45 41.15 -33.47 -11.38
CA MET A 45 39.82 -33.88 -11.82
C MET A 45 38.80 -32.75 -11.68
N LEU A 46 38.79 -32.01 -10.57
CA LEU A 46 37.94 -30.83 -10.38
C LEU A 46 38.21 -29.75 -11.42
N LYS A 47 39.47 -29.52 -11.79
CA LYS A 47 39.82 -28.61 -12.89
C LYS A 47 39.18 -29.06 -14.21
N SER A 48 39.30 -30.34 -14.56
CA SER A 48 38.66 -30.91 -15.76
C SER A 48 37.14 -30.84 -15.69
N TYR A 49 36.55 -31.14 -14.52
CA TYR A 49 35.12 -31.06 -14.26
C TYR A 49 34.58 -29.65 -14.54
N TRP A 50 35.19 -28.61 -13.98
CA TRP A 50 34.77 -27.23 -14.22
C TRP A 50 35.01 -26.76 -15.67
N GLN A 51 36.04 -27.29 -16.34
CA GLN A 51 36.25 -27.03 -17.77
C GLN A 51 35.11 -27.55 -18.65
N THR A 52 34.41 -28.62 -18.24
CA THR A 52 33.20 -29.08 -18.95
C THR A 52 32.07 -28.07 -18.86
N PHE A 53 31.93 -27.34 -17.76
CA PHE A 53 30.94 -26.25 -17.63
C PHE A 53 31.35 -25.05 -18.47
N LEU A 54 32.62 -24.65 -18.45
CA LEU A 54 33.14 -23.56 -19.29
C LEU A 54 32.92 -23.82 -20.78
N PHE A 55 33.14 -25.07 -21.23
CA PHE A 55 32.93 -25.45 -22.62
C PHE A 55 31.46 -25.26 -23.05
N ALA A 56 30.52 -25.66 -22.19
CA ALA A 56 29.08 -25.60 -22.47
C ALA A 56 28.49 -24.19 -22.25
N ALA A 57 29.12 -23.34 -21.44
CA ALA A 57 28.60 -22.04 -21.04
C ALA A 57 28.10 -21.12 -22.18
N PRO A 58 28.71 -21.08 -23.38
CA PRO A 58 28.19 -20.28 -24.49
C PRO A 58 26.87 -20.80 -25.08
N TYR A 59 26.48 -22.04 -24.78
CA TYR A 59 25.35 -22.74 -25.40
C TYR A 59 24.32 -23.24 -24.39
N ASP A 60 24.67 -23.35 -23.11
CA ASP A 60 23.78 -23.77 -22.02
C ASP A 60 23.87 -22.76 -20.86
N PHE A 61 22.79 -22.00 -20.69
CA PHE A 61 22.69 -20.94 -19.70
C PHE A 61 22.81 -21.48 -18.27
N HIS A 62 22.37 -22.72 -18.02
CA HIS A 62 22.56 -23.38 -16.73
C HIS A 62 24.04 -23.61 -16.43
N SER A 63 24.80 -24.12 -17.41
CA SER A 63 26.24 -24.33 -17.26
C SER A 63 27.00 -23.01 -17.08
N TYR A 64 26.58 -21.94 -17.74
CA TYR A 64 27.14 -20.60 -17.56
C TYR A 64 27.02 -20.12 -16.11
N LEU A 65 25.81 -20.16 -15.53
CA LEU A 65 25.57 -19.69 -14.16
C LEU A 65 26.36 -20.50 -13.12
N LEU A 66 26.42 -21.83 -13.28
CA LEU A 66 27.20 -22.69 -12.40
C LEU A 66 28.70 -22.43 -12.49
N TYR A 67 29.22 -22.17 -13.68
CA TYR A 67 30.63 -21.87 -13.86
C TYR A 67 31.00 -20.51 -13.27
N MET A 68 30.14 -19.50 -13.45
CA MET A 68 30.36 -18.13 -12.94
C MET A 68 30.40 -18.05 -11.41
N GLU A 69 29.70 -18.94 -10.72
CA GLU A 69 29.63 -18.96 -9.25
C GLU A 69 30.57 -19.98 -8.58
N LYS A 70 31.34 -20.75 -9.36
CA LYS A 70 32.08 -21.92 -8.85
C LYS A 70 33.09 -21.62 -7.74
N ASP A 71 33.72 -20.45 -7.77
CA ASP A 71 34.73 -20.02 -6.79
C ASP A 71 34.16 -19.07 -5.73
N ARG A 72 32.84 -18.82 -5.72
CA ARG A 72 32.18 -17.98 -4.72
C ARG A 72 31.92 -18.77 -3.44
N GLU A 73 32.10 -18.12 -2.29
CA GLU A 73 31.63 -18.62 -0.99
C GLU A 73 30.14 -18.98 -1.05
N ARG A 74 29.73 -20.01 -0.31
CA ARG A 74 28.39 -20.61 -0.41
C ARG A 74 27.28 -19.60 -0.12
N GLU A 75 27.51 -18.69 0.82
CA GLU A 75 26.60 -17.62 1.25
C GLU A 75 26.47 -16.51 0.18
N LYS A 76 27.47 -16.38 -0.70
CA LYS A 76 27.53 -15.40 -1.80
C LYS A 76 27.07 -15.98 -3.14
N GLN A 77 26.73 -17.28 -3.20
CA GLN A 77 26.16 -17.91 -4.39
C GLN A 77 24.68 -17.50 -4.54
N PHE A 78 24.33 -16.93 -5.69
CA PHE A 78 22.96 -16.51 -5.96
C PHE A 78 22.14 -17.67 -6.55
N TYR A 79 22.70 -18.36 -7.55
CA TYR A 79 21.98 -19.33 -8.36
C TYR A 79 21.79 -20.67 -7.65
N ARG A 80 22.88 -21.26 -7.13
CA ARG A 80 22.86 -22.62 -6.54
C ARG A 80 21.78 -22.81 -5.46
N PRO A 81 21.65 -21.93 -4.45
CA PRO A 81 20.64 -22.09 -3.41
C PRO A 81 19.20 -21.96 -3.90
N ARG A 82 18.98 -21.25 -5.01
CA ARG A 82 17.64 -20.95 -5.57
C ARG A 82 17.32 -21.79 -6.79
N MET A 83 18.18 -22.74 -7.14
CA MET A 83 18.12 -23.50 -8.38
C MET A 83 16.79 -24.22 -8.55
N ARG A 84 16.16 -24.72 -7.47
CA ARG A 84 14.83 -25.35 -7.54
C ARG A 84 13.77 -24.43 -8.16
N VAL A 85 13.83 -23.14 -7.88
CA VAL A 85 12.87 -22.13 -8.37
C VAL A 85 13.34 -21.51 -9.68
N LEU A 86 14.64 -21.25 -9.82
CA LEU A 86 15.19 -20.55 -10.99
C LEU A 86 15.45 -21.46 -12.19
N ARG A 87 15.54 -22.79 -12.00
CA ARG A 87 15.85 -23.72 -13.08
C ARG A 87 14.80 -23.74 -14.19
N PRO A 88 13.47 -23.73 -13.92
CA PRO A 88 12.46 -23.58 -14.97
C PRO A 88 12.65 -22.28 -15.77
N ILE A 89 12.85 -21.15 -15.10
CA ILE A 89 13.08 -19.83 -15.74
C ILE A 89 14.34 -19.86 -16.62
N VAL A 90 15.43 -20.45 -16.13
CA VAL A 90 16.68 -20.62 -16.89
C VAL A 90 16.47 -21.50 -18.11
N GLN A 91 15.67 -22.56 -17.99
CA GLN A 91 15.34 -23.43 -19.12
C GLN A 91 14.49 -22.69 -20.16
N ASP A 92 13.47 -21.94 -19.74
CA ASP A 92 12.64 -21.15 -20.66
C ASP A 92 13.48 -20.12 -21.43
N LEU A 93 14.43 -19.45 -20.75
CA LEU A 93 15.38 -18.53 -21.39
C LEU A 93 16.29 -19.24 -22.39
N GLN A 94 16.73 -20.47 -22.09
CA GLN A 94 17.50 -21.29 -23.03
C GLN A 94 16.65 -21.69 -24.24
N ASP A 95 15.43 -22.13 -24.03
CA ASP A 95 14.52 -22.54 -25.11
C ASP A 95 14.13 -21.35 -26.01
N LEU A 96 14.10 -20.14 -25.45
CA LEU A 96 13.96 -18.90 -26.22
C LEU A 96 15.19 -18.63 -27.09
N ALA A 97 16.40 -18.76 -26.53
CA ALA A 97 17.65 -18.59 -27.26
C ALA A 97 17.83 -19.64 -28.37
N ASP A 98 17.41 -20.88 -28.12
CA ASP A 98 17.43 -21.99 -29.07
C ASP A 98 16.33 -21.88 -30.15
N GLY A 99 15.43 -20.90 -30.04
CA GLY A 99 14.30 -20.73 -30.96
C GLY A 99 13.20 -21.80 -30.83
N LYS A 100 13.19 -22.59 -29.75
CA LYS A 100 12.13 -23.58 -29.46
C LYS A 100 10.84 -22.91 -29.00
N ILE A 101 10.95 -21.77 -28.32
CA ILE A 101 9.83 -20.88 -28.01
C ILE A 101 10.08 -19.52 -28.64
N THR A 102 9.02 -18.86 -29.10
CA THR A 102 9.10 -17.56 -29.79
C THR A 102 8.84 -16.39 -28.86
N VAL A 103 8.06 -16.61 -27.79
CA VAL A 103 7.66 -15.58 -26.83
C VAL A 103 7.78 -16.16 -25.43
N TYR A 104 8.47 -15.44 -24.54
CA TYR A 104 8.57 -15.76 -23.12
C TYR A 104 7.96 -14.64 -22.28
N GLY A 105 6.97 -14.97 -21.45
CA GLY A 105 6.32 -14.03 -20.54
C GLY A 105 6.76 -14.26 -19.10
N LEU A 106 7.59 -13.38 -18.55
CA LEU A 106 7.99 -13.41 -17.14
C LEU A 106 7.11 -12.46 -16.32
N SER A 107 6.14 -13.02 -15.57
CA SER A 107 5.35 -12.25 -14.62
C SER A 107 6.10 -12.15 -13.28
N MET A 108 6.69 -10.99 -13.01
CA MET A 108 7.27 -10.69 -11.69
C MET A 108 6.18 -10.13 -10.77
N PRO A 109 6.08 -10.58 -9.50
CA PRO A 109 5.05 -10.08 -8.61
C PRO A 109 5.22 -8.57 -8.39
N PRO A 110 4.20 -7.73 -8.64
CA PRO A 110 4.20 -6.35 -8.20
C PRO A 110 4.15 -6.31 -6.66
N GLY A 111 5.02 -5.55 -6.00
CA GLY A 111 5.01 -5.49 -4.53
C GLY A 111 6.14 -4.72 -3.82
N SER A 112 7.23 -4.38 -4.51
CA SER A 112 8.25 -3.48 -3.98
C SER A 112 7.90 -2.04 -4.32
N GLY A 113 7.81 -1.15 -3.32
CA GLY A 113 7.70 0.29 -3.59
C GLY A 113 6.32 0.93 -3.41
N LYS A 114 5.38 0.30 -2.70
CA LYS A 114 4.06 0.89 -2.43
C LYS A 114 3.86 1.21 -0.94
N ALA A 115 4.94 1.60 -0.27
CA ALA A 115 4.97 1.76 1.17
C ALA A 115 4.36 3.11 1.61
N GLN A 116 3.75 3.08 2.79
CA GLN A 116 3.44 4.26 3.60
C GLN A 116 3.93 3.99 5.04
N PRO A 117 4.16 5.03 5.86
CA PRO A 117 4.44 4.85 7.28
C PRO A 117 3.38 4.03 8.00
N LEU A 118 3.79 3.28 9.03
CA LEU A 118 2.86 2.43 9.79
C LEU A 118 1.83 3.24 10.60
N TYR A 119 2.12 4.50 10.91
CA TYR A 119 1.18 5.42 11.56
C TYR A 119 0.24 6.13 10.57
N SER A 120 0.37 5.89 9.26
CA SER A 120 -0.55 6.47 8.28
C SER A 120 -1.96 5.95 8.51
N LYS A 121 -2.95 6.84 8.38
CA LYS A 121 -4.35 6.50 8.57
C LYS A 121 -4.92 5.82 7.32
N VAL A 122 -5.51 4.64 7.50
CA VAL A 122 -6.27 3.90 6.48
C VAL A 122 -7.75 4.01 6.83
N LEU A 123 -8.55 4.45 5.86
CA LEU A 123 -10.00 4.56 6.06
C LEU A 123 -10.64 3.18 5.97
N THR A 124 -11.40 2.81 6.99
CA THR A 124 -12.21 1.58 7.05
C THR A 124 -13.70 1.94 7.13
N PRO A 125 -14.62 0.98 6.89
CA PRO A 125 -16.06 1.24 7.00
C PRO A 125 -16.53 1.64 8.41
N THR A 126 -15.69 1.46 9.44
CA THR A 126 -16.01 1.79 10.83
C THR A 126 -15.21 2.99 11.37
N GLY A 127 -14.34 3.58 10.54
CA GLY A 127 -13.49 4.72 10.90
C GLY A 127 -12.04 4.55 10.44
N PHE A 128 -11.16 5.45 10.85
CA PHE A 128 -9.74 5.34 10.54
C PHE A 128 -9.03 4.35 11.46
N LYS A 129 -8.07 3.62 10.89
CA LYS A 129 -7.17 2.70 11.57
C LYS A 129 -5.73 2.98 11.13
N ASP A 130 -4.75 2.72 11.99
CA ASP A 130 -3.35 2.88 11.60
C ASP A 130 -2.95 1.77 10.62
N MET A 131 -2.15 2.11 9.61
CA MET A 131 -1.65 1.18 8.60
C MET A 131 -0.96 -0.04 9.25
N GLY A 132 -0.25 0.16 10.37
CA GLY A 132 0.41 -0.89 11.14
C GLY A 132 -0.55 -1.86 11.84
N ASP A 133 -1.79 -1.45 12.08
CA ASP A 133 -2.80 -2.30 12.71
C ASP A 133 -3.64 -3.08 11.68
N ILE A 134 -3.43 -2.86 10.38
CA ILE A 134 -4.18 -3.53 9.31
C ILE A 134 -3.70 -4.98 9.15
N HIS A 135 -4.65 -5.92 9.16
CA HIS A 135 -4.40 -7.35 8.98
C HIS A 135 -5.10 -7.92 7.75
N VAL A 136 -4.66 -9.08 7.28
CA VAL A 136 -5.37 -9.83 6.22
C VAL A 136 -6.79 -10.13 6.70
N GLY A 137 -7.77 -9.82 5.86
CA GLY A 137 -9.20 -9.94 6.17
C GLY A 137 -9.86 -8.63 6.61
N ASP A 138 -9.09 -7.61 7.02
CA ASP A 138 -9.66 -6.31 7.38
C ASP A 138 -10.38 -5.66 6.18
N GLN A 139 -11.43 -4.90 6.48
CA GLN A 139 -12.16 -4.11 5.49
C GLN A 139 -11.59 -2.69 5.40
N ILE A 140 -11.30 -2.23 4.19
CA ILE A 140 -10.81 -0.88 3.91
C ILE A 140 -11.64 -0.22 2.81
N ILE A 141 -11.69 1.11 2.78
CA ILE A 141 -12.39 1.86 1.75
C ILE A 141 -11.52 1.97 0.50
N SER A 142 -12.09 1.62 -0.65
CA SER A 142 -11.47 1.74 -1.97
C SER A 142 -11.77 3.10 -2.61
N GLY A 143 -11.07 3.44 -3.71
CA GLY A 143 -11.36 4.64 -4.50
C GLY A 143 -12.79 4.72 -5.06
N SER A 144 -13.53 3.60 -5.08
CA SER A 144 -14.93 3.56 -5.49
C SER A 144 -15.91 4.08 -4.42
N GLY A 145 -15.46 4.32 -3.18
CA GLY A 145 -16.30 4.63 -2.03
C GLY A 145 -16.83 3.38 -1.30
N LYS A 146 -16.72 2.19 -1.91
CA LYS A 146 -17.09 0.91 -1.31
C LYS A 146 -15.92 0.25 -0.60
N TYR A 147 -16.23 -0.68 0.31
CA TYR A 147 -15.23 -1.45 1.02
C TYR A 147 -14.67 -2.62 0.20
N CYS A 148 -13.42 -2.99 0.47
CA CYS A 148 -12.78 -4.20 -0.02
C CYS A 148 -12.00 -4.88 1.12
N HIS A 149 -11.57 -6.13 0.91
CA HIS A 149 -10.83 -6.91 1.91
C HIS A 149 -9.33 -6.91 1.62
N VAL A 150 -8.54 -6.78 2.68
CA VAL A 150 -7.08 -6.91 2.61
C VAL A 150 -6.71 -8.38 2.39
N ILE A 151 -6.07 -8.69 1.27
CA ILE A 151 -5.64 -10.06 0.92
C ILE A 151 -4.19 -10.35 1.33
N GLY A 152 -3.40 -9.32 1.66
CA GLY A 152 -1.99 -9.46 1.99
C GLY A 152 -1.42 -8.20 2.61
N VAL A 153 -0.49 -8.39 3.55
CA VAL A 153 0.28 -7.32 4.22
C VAL A 153 1.76 -7.60 3.99
N PHE A 154 2.48 -6.61 3.46
CA PHE A 154 3.86 -6.78 2.98
C PHE A 154 4.79 -5.74 3.62
N PRO A 155 5.45 -6.06 4.74
CA PRO A 155 6.41 -5.16 5.39
C PRO A 155 7.56 -4.78 4.44
N GLN A 156 7.86 -3.48 4.33
CA GLN A 156 8.86 -2.95 3.39
C GLN A 156 10.20 -2.58 4.05
N GLY A 157 10.29 -2.66 5.38
CA GLY A 157 11.45 -2.22 6.15
C GLY A 157 11.61 -0.70 6.18
N VAL A 158 12.84 -0.23 6.38
CA VAL A 158 13.18 1.20 6.43
C VAL A 158 13.28 1.76 5.02
N LYS A 159 12.58 2.87 4.77
CA LYS A 159 12.57 3.59 3.49
C LYS A 159 12.55 5.09 3.71
N ASP A 160 13.02 5.84 2.72
CA ASP A 160 12.81 7.28 2.64
C ASP A 160 11.31 7.58 2.49
N VAL A 161 10.82 8.50 3.31
CA VAL A 161 9.41 8.92 3.33
C VAL A 161 9.32 10.36 2.86
N TYR A 162 8.42 10.61 1.92
CA TYR A 162 8.14 11.91 1.36
C TYR A 162 6.73 12.34 1.73
N ARG A 163 6.57 13.61 2.12
CA ARG A 163 5.27 14.22 2.35
C ARG A 163 4.77 14.87 1.06
N VAL A 164 3.61 14.43 0.59
CA VAL A 164 2.90 14.99 -0.56
C VAL A 164 1.83 15.93 -0.01
N VAL A 165 1.90 17.21 -0.39
CA VAL A 165 0.95 18.26 0.03
C VAL A 165 0.09 18.65 -1.16
N PHE A 166 -1.22 18.65 -0.98
CA PHE A 166 -2.20 19.03 -1.99
C PHE A 166 -2.52 20.54 -1.90
N ASN A 167 -3.14 21.06 -2.96
CA ASN A 167 -3.50 22.47 -3.04
C ASN A 167 -4.57 22.91 -2.03
N ASP A 168 -5.32 21.97 -1.46
CA ASP A 168 -6.28 22.20 -0.37
C ASP A 168 -5.63 22.20 1.03
N GLY A 169 -4.31 22.03 1.10
CA GLY A 169 -3.53 21.96 2.34
C GLY A 169 -3.51 20.58 3.00
N THR A 170 -4.24 19.60 2.48
CA THR A 170 -4.16 18.22 2.97
C THR A 170 -2.83 17.59 2.58
N SER A 171 -2.43 16.52 3.29
CA SER A 171 -1.18 15.83 2.96
C SER A 171 -1.24 14.34 3.29
N THR A 172 -0.37 13.58 2.63
CA THR A 172 -0.11 12.18 2.94
C THR A 172 1.37 11.86 2.76
N GLU A 173 1.81 10.72 3.27
CA GLU A 173 3.20 10.30 3.29
C GLU A 173 3.39 8.97 2.58
N CYS A 174 4.40 8.88 1.72
CA CYS A 174 4.71 7.67 0.97
C CYS A 174 6.17 7.60 0.50
N CYS A 175 6.61 6.41 0.09
CA CYS A 175 7.94 6.24 -0.50
C CYS A 175 8.00 6.75 -1.95
N LYS A 176 9.21 7.01 -2.45
CA LYS A 176 9.44 7.50 -3.82
C LYS A 176 8.88 6.61 -4.93
N GLU A 177 8.75 5.31 -4.68
CA GLU A 177 8.20 4.37 -5.67
C GLU A 177 6.66 4.26 -5.63
N HIS A 178 5.99 4.95 -4.69
CA HIS A 178 4.54 4.86 -4.50
C HIS A 178 3.83 5.29 -5.78
N ILE A 179 2.87 4.48 -6.21
CA ILE A 179 2.15 4.68 -7.48
C ILE A 179 0.92 5.54 -7.21
N TRP A 180 0.80 6.60 -7.99
CA TRP A 180 -0.29 7.55 -7.96
C TRP A 180 -1.12 7.45 -9.23
N HIS A 181 -2.43 7.30 -9.08
CA HIS A 181 -3.39 7.41 -10.17
C HIS A 181 -3.76 8.88 -10.39
N VAL A 182 -3.24 9.48 -11.45
CA VAL A 182 -3.27 10.93 -11.67
C VAL A 182 -3.64 11.30 -13.09
N GLN A 183 -4.10 12.53 -13.27
CA GLN A 183 -4.11 13.20 -14.58
C GLN A 183 -3.03 14.27 -14.63
N THR A 184 -2.40 14.45 -15.79
CA THR A 184 -1.57 15.64 -16.05
C THR A 184 -2.45 16.83 -16.43
N ARG A 185 -1.87 18.04 -16.45
CA ARG A 185 -2.57 19.24 -16.91
C ARG A 185 -3.09 19.05 -18.34
N ASP A 186 -2.27 18.47 -19.21
CA ASP A 186 -2.65 18.28 -20.60
C ASP A 186 -3.74 17.21 -20.75
N ASP A 187 -3.72 16.16 -19.92
CA ASP A 187 -4.83 15.19 -19.87
C ASP A 187 -6.13 15.89 -19.46
N ARG A 188 -6.10 16.73 -18.40
CA ARG A 188 -7.28 17.51 -17.96
C ARG A 188 -7.75 18.50 -19.03
N ARG A 189 -6.82 19.15 -19.74
CA ARG A 189 -7.14 20.08 -20.83
C ARG A 189 -7.90 19.34 -21.93
N LYS A 190 -7.40 18.19 -22.38
CA LYS A 190 -8.04 17.37 -23.40
C LYS A 190 -9.46 16.96 -23.02
N SER A 191 -9.65 16.46 -21.80
CA SER A 191 -10.99 16.11 -21.30
C SER A 191 -11.98 17.27 -21.34
N ARG A 192 -11.53 18.51 -21.08
CA ARG A 192 -12.40 19.70 -21.15
C ARG A 192 -12.83 20.07 -22.57
N PHE A 193 -12.03 19.73 -23.57
CA PHE A 193 -12.32 20.02 -24.98
C PHE A 193 -12.96 18.82 -25.70
N GLY A 194 -13.48 17.83 -24.96
CA GLY A 194 -14.12 16.64 -25.54
C GLY A 194 -13.15 15.65 -26.17
N GLU A 195 -11.85 15.81 -25.95
CA GLU A 195 -10.83 14.83 -26.33
C GLU A 195 -10.65 13.78 -25.22
N ASN A 196 -10.10 12.61 -25.59
CA ASN A 196 -9.80 11.52 -24.65
C ASN A 196 -8.57 11.85 -23.78
N GLY A 197 -8.76 12.69 -22.76
CA GLY A 197 -7.83 12.79 -21.64
C GLY A 197 -7.78 11.48 -20.86
N ARG A 198 -6.59 11.05 -20.46
CA ARG A 198 -6.36 9.75 -19.80
C ARG A 198 -5.82 9.91 -18.39
N TYR A 199 -6.10 8.92 -17.55
CA TYR A 199 -5.41 8.74 -16.29
C TYR A 199 -4.09 8.01 -16.50
N ARG A 200 -3.17 8.20 -15.56
CA ARG A 200 -1.83 7.64 -15.58
C ARG A 200 -1.49 7.11 -14.19
N ASP A 201 -0.88 5.94 -14.15
CA ASP A 201 -0.26 5.40 -12.96
C ASP A 201 1.23 5.76 -12.99
N VAL A 202 1.64 6.70 -12.12
CA VAL A 202 2.99 7.28 -12.13
C VAL A 202 3.60 7.15 -10.73
N GLN A 203 4.88 6.80 -10.65
CA GLN A 203 5.58 6.78 -9.36
C GLN A 203 5.88 8.20 -8.87
N LEU A 204 5.92 8.38 -7.55
CA LEU A 204 6.24 9.68 -6.94
C LEU A 204 7.58 10.25 -7.46
N GLN A 205 8.62 9.42 -7.59
CA GLN A 205 9.92 9.85 -8.11
C GLN A 205 9.88 10.40 -9.54
N ASP A 206 8.93 9.93 -10.36
CA ASP A 206 8.75 10.43 -11.73
C ASP A 206 7.88 11.68 -11.75
N MET A 207 6.89 11.77 -10.84
CA MET A 207 6.13 13.00 -10.63
C MET A 207 7.04 14.15 -10.18
N MET A 208 8.01 13.88 -9.29
CA MET A 208 8.96 14.88 -8.80
C MET A 208 9.78 15.53 -9.94
N LYS A 209 10.09 14.78 -11.02
CA LYS A 209 10.83 15.30 -12.17
C LYS A 209 10.04 16.34 -12.97
N ASN A 210 8.71 16.23 -12.99
CA ASN A 210 7.81 17.05 -13.81
C ASN A 210 6.64 17.62 -12.99
N LEU A 211 6.89 17.96 -11.71
CA LEU A 211 5.86 18.41 -10.77
C LEU A 211 5.26 19.74 -11.22
N HIS A 212 6.10 20.63 -11.74
CA HIS A 212 5.71 21.93 -12.26
C HIS A 212 5.82 21.98 -13.78
N VAL A 213 4.88 22.70 -14.40
CA VAL A 213 4.84 23.01 -15.84
C VAL A 213 4.73 24.53 -16.02
N GLU A 214 4.80 24.99 -17.28
CA GLU A 214 4.77 26.43 -17.61
C GLU A 214 5.85 27.20 -16.83
N ASN A 215 7.12 26.75 -16.92
CA ASN A 215 8.28 27.35 -16.23
C ASN A 215 8.14 27.50 -14.71
N GLY A 216 7.39 26.60 -14.04
CA GLY A 216 7.24 26.63 -12.59
C GLY A 216 5.93 27.25 -12.11
N HIS A 217 5.14 27.87 -13.00
CA HIS A 217 3.94 28.61 -12.60
C HIS A 217 2.75 27.73 -12.20
N ARG A 218 2.74 26.44 -12.60
CA ARG A 218 1.59 25.56 -12.35
C ARG A 218 1.98 24.13 -11.99
N LEU A 219 1.20 23.52 -11.11
CA LEU A 219 1.26 22.10 -10.80
C LEU A 219 0.71 21.25 -11.94
N ASN A 220 1.41 20.17 -12.25
CA ASN A 220 1.08 19.29 -13.36
C ASN A 220 -0.01 18.27 -12.99
N TYR A 221 0.14 17.61 -11.84
CA TYR A 221 -0.65 16.44 -11.47
C TYR A 221 -1.92 16.80 -10.69
N SER A 222 -2.96 16.00 -10.88
CA SER A 222 -4.22 16.04 -10.11
C SER A 222 -4.61 14.63 -9.73
N VAL A 223 -5.09 14.47 -8.50
CA VAL A 223 -5.68 13.25 -7.97
C VAL A 223 -7.17 13.51 -7.78
N ASP A 224 -8.00 12.50 -8.03
CA ASP A 224 -9.44 12.62 -7.83
C ASP A 224 -9.82 12.41 -6.36
N TYR A 225 -10.90 13.07 -5.95
CA TYR A 225 -11.55 12.75 -4.69
C TYR A 225 -12.14 11.33 -4.74
N VAL A 226 -12.09 10.66 -3.59
CA VAL A 226 -12.81 9.40 -3.41
C VAL A 226 -14.31 9.67 -3.55
N LYS A 227 -15.03 8.75 -4.21
CA LYS A 227 -16.49 8.80 -4.29
C LYS A 227 -17.11 8.76 -2.87
N PRO A 228 -18.39 9.17 -2.70
CA PRO A 228 -19.06 9.09 -1.40
C PRO A 228 -18.89 7.73 -0.75
N VAL A 229 -18.43 7.73 0.51
CA VAL A 229 -18.03 6.52 1.23
C VAL A 229 -19.24 5.84 1.87
N GLU A 230 -19.36 4.53 1.67
CA GLU A 230 -20.36 3.69 2.31
C GLU A 230 -19.85 3.21 3.68
N PHE A 231 -20.15 3.96 4.74
CA PHE A 231 -19.85 3.55 6.11
C PHE A 231 -20.85 2.52 6.62
N ILE A 232 -20.38 1.61 7.48
CA ILE A 232 -21.28 0.75 8.25
C ILE A 232 -21.97 1.64 9.28
N GLY A 233 -23.30 1.75 9.17
CA GLY A 233 -24.10 2.60 10.03
C GLY A 233 -23.80 2.38 11.51
N ARG A 234 -23.53 3.46 12.24
CA ARG A 234 -23.21 3.44 13.67
C ARG A 234 -24.33 4.09 14.46
N LYS A 235 -24.72 3.49 15.58
CA LYS A 235 -25.60 4.15 16.55
C LYS A 235 -24.79 5.17 17.34
N PHE A 236 -25.22 6.42 17.32
CA PHE A 236 -24.58 7.51 18.05
C PHE A 236 -25.32 7.76 19.37
N PRO A 237 -24.60 8.03 20.49
CA PRO A 237 -25.18 8.49 21.74
C PRO A 237 -26.04 9.76 21.63
N LEU A 238 -25.81 10.58 20.60
CA LEU A 238 -26.56 11.80 20.31
C LEU A 238 -26.89 11.82 18.82
N HIS A 239 -28.11 12.25 18.47
CA HIS A 239 -28.52 12.35 17.08
C HIS A 239 -27.62 13.35 16.32
N PRO A 240 -27.08 13.01 15.13
CA PRO A 240 -26.16 13.88 14.39
C PRO A 240 -26.71 15.28 14.08
N TYR A 241 -28.03 15.40 13.87
CA TYR A 241 -28.68 16.70 13.69
C TYR A 241 -28.53 17.61 14.94
N ILE A 242 -28.75 17.06 16.14
CA ILE A 242 -28.58 17.83 17.39
C ILE A 242 -27.11 18.22 17.58
N MET A 243 -26.19 17.30 17.26
CA MET A 243 -24.76 17.61 17.27
C MET A 243 -24.44 18.78 16.34
N GLY A 244 -24.98 18.79 15.12
CA GLY A 244 -24.80 19.88 14.16
C GLY A 244 -25.31 21.22 14.67
N VAL A 245 -26.52 21.26 15.24
CA VAL A 245 -27.09 22.49 15.83
C VAL A 245 -26.22 23.00 16.99
N LEU A 246 -25.78 22.11 17.88
CA LEU A 246 -24.96 22.48 19.02
C LEU A 246 -23.54 22.90 18.64
N LEU A 247 -22.97 22.31 17.59
CA LEU A 247 -21.68 22.72 17.04
C LEU A 247 -21.78 24.02 16.24
N GLY A 248 -22.92 24.33 15.61
CA GLY A 248 -23.13 25.58 14.90
C GLY A 248 -23.42 26.73 15.86
N ASP A 249 -24.62 26.70 16.44
CA ASP A 249 -25.25 27.79 17.18
C ASP A 249 -25.38 27.50 18.69
N GLY A 250 -24.77 26.41 19.16
CA GLY A 250 -24.76 26.02 20.55
C GLY A 250 -23.74 26.78 21.41
N SER A 251 -24.08 26.91 22.68
CA SER A 251 -23.20 27.31 23.76
C SER A 251 -22.87 26.09 24.62
N LEU A 252 -21.61 25.63 24.52
CA LEU A 252 -21.08 24.44 25.21
C LEU A 252 -20.14 24.79 26.37
N SER A 253 -19.84 26.09 26.55
CA SER A 253 -18.83 26.60 27.48
C SER A 253 -19.32 26.76 28.92
N GLY A 254 -20.64 26.89 29.12
CA GLY A 254 -21.25 27.02 30.45
C GLY A 254 -21.89 25.72 30.92
N GLY A 255 -22.15 25.60 32.22
CA GLY A 255 -22.86 24.44 32.80
C GLY A 255 -24.30 24.25 32.33
N ASN A 256 -24.81 25.10 31.44
CA ASN A 256 -26.14 25.01 30.85
C ASN A 256 -26.02 24.91 29.32
N LEU A 257 -26.42 23.77 28.76
CA LEU A 257 -26.49 23.59 27.31
C LEU A 257 -27.61 24.41 26.70
N SER A 258 -27.29 25.26 25.73
CA SER A 258 -28.28 26.02 24.99
C SER A 258 -27.86 26.25 23.55
N PHE A 259 -28.80 26.55 22.67
CA PHE A 259 -28.53 27.03 21.32
C PHE A 259 -29.45 28.21 21.00
N VAL A 260 -29.09 28.96 19.96
CA VAL A 260 -29.89 30.09 19.48
C VAL A 260 -30.42 29.76 18.09
N SER A 261 -31.73 29.88 17.88
CA SER A 261 -32.34 29.69 16.56
C SER A 261 -33.54 30.61 16.34
N ALA A 262 -33.58 31.25 15.17
CA ALA A 262 -34.75 31.99 14.68
C ALA A 262 -35.84 31.08 14.11
N ASP A 263 -35.42 29.90 13.66
CA ASP A 263 -36.20 28.99 12.85
C ASP A 263 -36.93 28.00 13.76
N SER A 264 -38.26 28.00 13.70
CA SER A 264 -39.10 27.08 14.47
C SER A 264 -38.93 25.63 14.03
N GLU A 265 -38.61 25.37 12.75
CA GLU A 265 -38.37 24.01 12.25
C GLU A 265 -37.17 23.37 12.95
N ILE A 266 -36.09 24.14 13.16
CA ILE A 266 -34.91 23.68 13.91
C ILE A 266 -35.29 23.34 15.35
N VAL A 267 -36.08 24.19 16.00
CA VAL A 267 -36.47 24.01 17.40
C VAL A 267 -37.35 22.78 17.57
N GLU A 268 -38.35 22.62 16.70
CA GLU A 268 -39.25 21.46 16.68
C GLU A 268 -38.48 20.17 16.43
N LYS A 269 -37.58 20.17 15.44
CA LYS A 269 -36.76 19.01 15.09
C LYS A 269 -35.76 18.63 16.18
N VAL A 270 -35.17 19.61 16.86
CA VAL A 270 -34.35 19.34 18.05
C VAL A 270 -35.22 18.75 19.16
N SER A 271 -36.41 19.31 19.41
CA SER A 271 -37.33 18.79 20.44
C SER A 271 -37.75 17.34 20.17
N GLU A 272 -37.98 16.98 18.92
CA GLU A 272 -38.37 15.62 18.51
C GLU A 272 -37.21 14.62 18.67
N LEU A 273 -35.98 15.04 18.34
CA LEU A 273 -34.81 14.16 18.30
C LEU A 273 -34.06 14.05 19.63
N LEU A 274 -34.48 14.80 20.66
CA LEU A 274 -33.82 14.82 21.97
C LEU A 274 -33.89 13.42 22.61
N PRO A 275 -32.83 12.98 23.32
CA PRO A 275 -32.87 11.72 24.04
C PRO A 275 -33.95 11.71 25.13
N ASP A 276 -34.58 10.56 25.37
CA ASP A 276 -35.64 10.44 26.38
C ASP A 276 -35.24 11.02 27.74
N GLY A 277 -36.07 11.92 28.28
CA GLY A 277 -35.85 12.59 29.56
C GLY A 277 -35.06 13.91 29.45
N ASP A 278 -34.63 14.31 28.26
CA ASP A 278 -34.18 15.67 27.96
C ASP A 278 -35.32 16.44 27.27
N ILE A 279 -35.52 17.71 27.61
CA ILE A 279 -36.54 18.60 27.04
C ILE A 279 -35.95 19.97 26.70
N LEU A 280 -36.61 20.68 25.77
CA LEU A 280 -36.30 22.07 25.47
C LEU A 280 -37.07 23.03 26.39
N ASP A 281 -36.36 24.04 26.86
CA ASP A 281 -36.85 25.13 27.68
C ASP A 281 -36.59 26.45 26.95
N HIS A 282 -37.65 27.18 26.63
CA HIS A 282 -37.52 28.53 26.06
C HIS A 282 -37.06 29.48 27.17
N LYS A 283 -35.84 29.99 27.06
CA LYS A 283 -35.26 30.86 28.08
C LYS A 283 -35.66 32.31 27.86
N CYS A 284 -35.32 32.85 26.69
CA CYS A 284 -35.59 34.21 26.28
C CYS A 284 -35.27 34.40 24.79
N ARG A 285 -35.99 35.31 24.12
CA ARG A 285 -35.77 35.62 22.69
C ARG A 285 -35.78 34.34 21.84
N MET A 286 -34.64 34.02 21.24
CA MET A 286 -34.41 32.90 20.33
C MET A 286 -33.52 31.84 20.98
N THR A 287 -33.35 31.88 22.30
CA THR A 287 -32.45 30.99 23.05
C THR A 287 -33.22 29.86 23.71
N TYR A 288 -32.81 28.64 23.39
CA TYR A 288 -33.41 27.40 23.90
C TYR A 288 -32.38 26.64 24.73
N ARG A 289 -32.76 26.20 25.92
CA ARG A 289 -31.94 25.43 26.84
C ARG A 289 -32.37 23.98 26.83
N ILE A 290 -31.41 23.06 26.84
CA ILE A 290 -31.66 21.64 27.02
C ILE A 290 -31.59 21.34 28.52
N LYS A 291 -32.70 20.89 29.12
CA LYS A 291 -32.80 20.52 30.54
C LYS A 291 -33.39 19.12 30.68
N LYS A 292 -33.30 18.54 31.88
CA LYS A 292 -34.00 17.28 32.19
C LYS A 292 -35.51 17.53 32.37
N SER A 293 -36.33 16.53 32.03
CA SER A 293 -37.76 16.51 32.34
C SER A 293 -38.02 16.45 33.84
N ASP A 294 -37.20 15.67 34.56
CA ASP A 294 -37.33 15.43 36.00
C ASP A 294 -36.31 16.26 36.79
N ASP A 295 -36.73 16.89 37.89
CA ASP A 295 -35.81 17.58 38.84
C ASP A 295 -35.12 16.57 39.78
N LYS A 296 -34.42 15.60 39.19
CA LYS A 296 -33.62 14.61 39.94
C LYS A 296 -32.26 15.19 40.26
N ARG A 297 -31.97 15.28 41.57
CA ARG A 297 -30.67 15.71 42.11
C ARG A 297 -29.79 14.51 42.44
N ASP A 298 -28.48 14.69 42.30
CA ASP A 298 -27.49 13.71 42.71
C ASP A 298 -27.32 13.67 44.24
N CYS A 299 -26.48 12.74 44.74
CA CYS A 299 -26.20 12.58 46.17
C CYS A 299 -25.52 13.81 46.82
N ARG A 300 -25.09 14.78 46.02
CA ARG A 300 -24.46 16.04 46.44
C ARG A 300 -25.41 17.24 46.29
N GLY A 301 -26.65 17.01 45.87
CA GLY A 301 -27.68 18.03 45.71
C GLY A 301 -27.62 18.82 44.39
N PHE A 302 -26.76 18.44 43.43
CA PHE A 302 -26.71 19.06 42.11
C PHE A 302 -27.70 18.41 41.15
N MET A 303 -28.25 19.17 40.19
CA MET A 303 -29.09 18.58 39.15
C MET A 303 -28.31 17.53 38.35
N THR A 304 -28.96 16.38 38.09
CA THR A 304 -28.37 15.35 37.24
C THR A 304 -28.19 15.85 35.80
N LYS A 305 -27.04 15.55 35.21
CA LYS A 305 -26.71 15.95 33.84
C LYS A 305 -27.69 15.34 32.81
N THR A 306 -28.04 16.12 31.79
CA THR A 306 -28.85 15.64 30.66
C THR A 306 -28.12 14.54 29.90
N LYS A 307 -28.84 13.66 29.19
CA LYS A 307 -28.21 12.63 28.35
C LYS A 307 -27.38 13.28 27.24
N THR A 308 -27.86 14.41 26.71
CA THR A 308 -27.16 15.24 25.75
C THR A 308 -25.83 15.76 26.31
N GLN A 309 -25.80 16.25 27.55
CA GLN A 309 -24.57 16.68 28.21
C GLN A 309 -23.60 15.52 28.41
N GLN A 310 -24.09 14.36 28.85
CA GLN A 310 -23.24 13.17 29.01
C GLN A 310 -22.63 12.72 27.67
N ALA A 311 -23.38 12.82 26.56
CA ALA A 311 -22.86 12.51 25.23
C ALA A 311 -21.76 13.49 24.80
N LEU A 312 -21.97 14.80 25.01
CA LEU A 312 -20.96 15.83 24.69
C LEU A 312 -19.70 15.71 25.56
N GLU A 313 -19.84 15.31 26.82
CA GLU A 313 -18.69 15.02 27.70
C GLU A 313 -17.87 13.84 27.17
N ARG A 314 -18.53 12.77 26.68
CA ARG A 314 -17.85 11.63 26.05
C ARG A 314 -17.08 12.03 24.79
N TYR A 315 -17.58 13.01 24.05
CA TYR A 315 -16.91 13.56 22.88
C TYR A 315 -15.87 14.64 23.20
N GLY A 316 -15.69 15.02 24.48
CA GLY A 316 -14.74 16.07 24.87
C GLY A 316 -15.13 17.48 24.41
N LEU A 317 -16.43 17.72 24.14
CA LEU A 317 -16.92 18.99 23.59
C LEU A 317 -17.38 19.99 24.67
N ILE A 318 -17.58 19.54 25.91
CA ILE A 318 -17.96 20.44 27.02
C ILE A 318 -16.79 21.35 27.39
N GLY A 319 -17.07 22.64 27.54
CA GLY A 319 -16.06 23.67 27.81
C GLY A 319 -15.45 24.27 26.55
N SER A 320 -15.70 23.69 25.38
CA SER A 320 -15.20 24.21 24.11
C SER A 320 -15.86 25.54 23.74
N LYS A 321 -15.04 26.46 23.21
CA LYS A 321 -15.49 27.72 22.62
C LYS A 321 -15.63 27.57 21.11
N SER A 322 -16.17 28.58 20.44
CA SER A 322 -16.34 28.57 18.98
C SER A 322 -15.04 28.33 18.20
N GLU A 323 -13.90 28.73 18.75
CA GLU A 323 -12.56 28.53 18.17
C GLU A 323 -11.98 27.13 18.41
N SER A 324 -12.47 26.41 19.43
CA SER A 324 -11.89 25.13 19.87
C SER A 324 -12.84 23.94 19.68
N LYS A 325 -14.08 24.17 19.25
CA LYS A 325 -15.04 23.11 18.94
C LYS A 325 -14.64 22.43 17.63
N SER A 326 -14.70 21.11 17.61
CA SER A 326 -14.42 20.28 16.43
C SER A 326 -15.51 19.22 16.25
N ILE A 327 -15.59 18.66 15.04
CA ILE A 327 -16.40 17.46 14.81
C ILE A 327 -15.64 16.29 15.45
N PRO A 328 -16.27 15.53 16.38
CA PRO A 328 -15.61 14.46 17.12
C PRO A 328 -15.33 13.20 16.30
#